data_AF-A0A0F9HDM1-F1
#
_entry.id   AF-A0A0F9HDM1-F1
#
_cell.length_a   1.000
_cell.length_b   1.000
_cell.length_c   1.000
_cell.angle_alpha   90.00
_cell.angle_beta   90.00
_cell.angle_gamma   90.00
#
_symmetry.space_group_name_H-M   'P 1'
#
loop_
_entity.id
_entity.type
_entity.pdbx_description
1 polymer ?
#
loop_
_entity_poly.entity_id
_entity_poly.type
_entity_poly.pdbx_seq_one_letter_code
_entity_poly.pdbx_strand_id
1 'polypeptide(L)'
;QTAYSLDDTINPAASPANTFYVCTTAGTSGSSEPDPWPDFTGAPTVNDETVVWTATERNQYSARAPLWVVDQTFHSSRGNLSVTLILQGIFDLMDKDFAESIYTQEAGDANTVKDLLTAVAQATLAPFTNAKAYTITFDTEDNLLDTAKPGQDFEVIEGETRLDKIKDLLAYTKCVARIEADGAIHILSPVTDGETWAVDTLYYVNDYVQPTSPNNNFAYRCTASAGDNKSHAATEPTWPTTAGGTVVDDQITWTAVDFHYEYKVNVSGEHELLAKSHQKPLIMPNHITYKNHPDDDDAFSGTAEFTDSSDITDQEHRLTVFIKDLESDAVGLAYARAHIQRLRHQFQSGSAEVPINLGQETHDYIKLTDSRESDLRIGNVGHTKATVGRGIWRMLLALGDIRLGGFLGLLPAQEEAAIRDFLKQSNEDLLRETRRVNDEMRITAELQEAAQAAQVRKAERALRRFRAGQTLTREELSLLRTPLTPAGKELFRVQREAEEANEALDAPLG
;
A
#
# COMPACT_ATOMS: atom_id res chain seq x y z
N GLN A 1 -46.59 -0.38 10.58
CA GLN A 1 -45.70 -0.32 11.74
C GLN A 1 -44.57 -1.29 11.51
N THR A 2 -43.34 -0.76 11.50
CA THR A 2 -42.10 -1.50 11.26
C THR A 2 -41.11 -1.11 12.36
N ALA A 3 -40.39 -2.06 12.93
CA ALA A 3 -39.36 -1.77 13.93
C ALA A 3 -38.07 -1.32 13.25
N TYR A 4 -37.47 -0.25 13.74
CA TYR A 4 -36.21 0.32 13.27
C TYR A 4 -35.20 0.41 14.41
N SER A 5 -33.97 0.01 14.13
CA SER A 5 -32.80 0.14 15.02
C SER A 5 -32.16 1.53 14.87
N LEU A 6 -31.29 1.90 15.81
CA LEU A 6 -30.46 3.10 15.67
C LEU A 6 -29.62 2.97 14.39
N ASP A 7 -29.49 4.07 13.65
CA ASP A 7 -28.78 4.21 12.38
C ASP A 7 -29.44 3.55 11.14
N ASP A 8 -30.61 2.92 11.30
CA ASP A 8 -31.39 2.49 10.14
C ASP A 8 -31.72 3.67 9.23
N THR A 9 -31.60 3.49 7.92
CA THR A 9 -31.85 4.53 6.91
C THR A 9 -33.13 4.26 6.13
N ILE A 10 -33.90 5.31 5.83
CA ILE A 10 -35.05 5.21 4.93
C ILE A 10 -35.02 6.29 3.85
N ASN A 11 -35.65 5.99 2.73
CA ASN A 11 -35.93 6.93 1.64
C ASN A 11 -37.45 7.02 1.42
N PRO A 12 -38.13 7.93 2.14
CA PRO A 12 -39.58 8.04 2.11
C PRO A 12 -40.11 8.41 0.73
N ALA A 13 -41.32 7.99 0.39
CA ALA A 13 -41.94 8.28 -0.90
C ALA A 13 -42.22 9.79 -1.09
N ALA A 14 -42.47 10.51 0.00
CA ALA A 14 -42.77 11.94 0.01
C ALA A 14 -41.63 12.83 0.54
N SER A 15 -40.37 12.35 0.52
CA SER A 15 -39.25 13.14 1.02
C SER A 15 -38.93 14.35 0.12
N PRO A 16 -38.40 15.45 0.69
CA PRO A 16 -37.75 16.49 -0.09
C PRO A 16 -36.67 15.89 -1.01
N ALA A 17 -36.53 16.45 -2.22
CA ALA A 17 -35.52 16.00 -3.16
C ALA A 17 -34.13 16.03 -2.51
N ASN A 18 -33.35 14.96 -2.70
CA ASN A 18 -32.01 14.79 -2.13
C ASN A 18 -31.95 14.77 -0.59
N THR A 19 -32.94 14.19 0.07
CA THR A 19 -32.88 13.90 1.52
C THR A 19 -33.13 12.42 1.78
N PHE A 20 -32.33 11.81 2.67
CA PHE A 20 -32.65 10.53 3.29
C PHE A 20 -32.70 10.73 4.80
N TYR A 21 -33.26 9.77 5.54
CA TYR A 21 -33.45 9.91 6.98
C TYR A 21 -32.76 8.78 7.72
N VAL A 22 -32.04 9.14 8.77
CA VAL A 22 -31.35 8.21 9.67
C VAL A 22 -32.12 8.12 10.99
N CYS A 23 -32.38 6.90 11.46
CA CYS A 23 -33.01 6.64 12.74
C CYS A 23 -32.06 7.03 13.87
N THR A 24 -32.34 8.13 14.54
CA THR A 24 -31.57 8.63 15.70
C THR A 24 -32.14 8.20 17.04
N THR A 25 -33.29 7.54 17.05
CA THR A 25 -33.86 6.88 18.22
C THR A 25 -34.64 5.66 17.75
N ALA A 26 -34.15 4.48 18.13
CA ALA A 26 -34.77 3.20 17.78
C ALA A 26 -36.21 3.08 18.30
N GLY A 27 -37.07 2.40 17.55
CA GLY A 27 -38.48 2.29 17.90
C GLY A 27 -39.28 1.54 16.83
N THR A 28 -40.60 1.72 16.87
CA THR A 28 -41.55 1.25 15.85
C THR A 28 -42.21 2.45 15.17
N SER A 29 -42.14 2.49 13.84
CA SER A 29 -42.80 3.50 13.02
C SER A 29 -44.32 3.34 13.01
N GLY A 30 -45.04 4.39 12.62
CA GLY A 30 -46.48 4.35 12.37
C GLY A 30 -46.90 3.44 11.21
N SER A 31 -48.20 3.46 10.90
CA SER A 31 -48.75 2.80 9.69
C SER A 31 -48.67 3.67 8.43
N SER A 32 -48.30 4.95 8.58
CA SER A 32 -48.15 5.93 7.50
C SER A 32 -46.86 6.73 7.69
N GLU A 33 -46.20 7.11 6.61
CA GLU A 33 -45.02 7.97 6.66
C GLU A 33 -45.35 9.35 7.27
N PRO A 34 -44.42 9.97 8.02
CA PRO A 34 -44.49 11.37 8.40
C PRO A 34 -44.75 12.31 7.21
N ASP A 35 -45.63 13.31 7.41
CA ASP A 35 -45.92 14.36 6.43
C ASP A 35 -46.17 15.69 7.17
N PRO A 36 -45.36 16.74 6.95
CA PRO A 36 -44.21 16.78 6.05
C PRO A 36 -42.97 16.11 6.66
N TRP A 37 -42.16 15.52 5.81
CA TRP A 37 -40.77 15.20 6.15
C TRP A 37 -39.95 16.51 6.26
N PRO A 38 -39.15 16.70 7.32
CA PRO A 38 -38.44 17.95 7.56
C PRO A 38 -37.31 18.15 6.54
N ASP A 39 -37.11 19.39 6.09
CA ASP A 39 -35.93 19.77 5.32
C ASP A 39 -34.74 20.11 6.22
N PHE A 40 -33.61 20.47 5.61
CA PHE A 40 -32.38 20.87 6.31
C PHE A 40 -32.47 22.19 7.08
N THR A 41 -33.50 22.98 6.82
CA THR A 41 -33.60 24.36 7.29
C THR A 41 -34.61 24.48 8.42
N GLY A 42 -34.18 24.12 9.64
CA GLY A 42 -34.83 24.65 10.86
C GLY A 42 -35.30 23.65 11.90
N ALA A 43 -35.24 22.35 11.64
CA ALA A 43 -35.23 21.26 12.62
C ALA A 43 -35.16 19.95 11.83
N PRO A 44 -34.00 19.29 11.71
CA PRO A 44 -33.85 18.16 10.80
C PRO A 44 -34.55 16.89 11.34
N THR A 45 -35.28 16.95 12.45
CA THR A 45 -35.84 15.76 13.09
C THR A 45 -37.35 15.65 12.99
N VAL A 46 -37.86 14.44 12.79
CA VAL A 46 -39.29 14.13 12.83
C VAL A 46 -39.53 12.85 13.63
N ASN A 47 -40.50 12.92 14.54
CA ASN A 47 -40.94 11.77 15.30
C ASN A 47 -41.97 10.98 14.48
N ASP A 48 -41.77 9.69 14.36
CA ASP A 48 -42.68 8.71 13.75
C ASP A 48 -43.05 7.68 14.81
N GLU A 49 -44.08 8.01 15.59
CA GLU A 49 -44.43 7.36 16.86
C GLU A 49 -43.26 7.29 17.85
N THR A 50 -42.57 6.16 17.92
CA THR A 50 -41.46 5.93 18.85
C THR A 50 -40.09 6.04 18.18
N VAL A 51 -40.04 6.12 16.85
CA VAL A 51 -38.82 6.36 16.08
C VAL A 51 -38.58 7.86 15.93
N VAL A 52 -37.33 8.31 16.01
CA VAL A 52 -36.94 9.68 15.65
C VAL A 52 -36.03 9.66 14.44
N TRP A 53 -36.49 10.23 13.34
CA TRP A 53 -35.75 10.37 12.10
C TRP A 53 -35.02 11.70 12.06
N THR A 54 -33.76 11.71 11.61
CA THR A 54 -33.01 12.93 11.31
C THR A 54 -32.69 12.98 9.81
N ALA A 55 -33.04 14.08 9.16
CA ALA A 55 -32.71 14.37 7.77
C ALA A 55 -31.19 14.41 7.58
N THR A 56 -30.70 13.68 6.58
CA THR A 56 -29.30 13.69 6.10
C THR A 56 -29.28 14.10 4.62
N GLU A 57 -28.36 15.01 4.25
CA GLU A 57 -28.26 15.52 2.87
C GLU A 57 -27.77 14.36 2.00
N ARG A 58 -28.55 14.03 0.97
CA ARG A 58 -28.24 12.93 0.06
C ARG A 58 -27.01 13.21 -0.81
N ASN A 59 -26.63 14.48 -0.94
CA ASN A 59 -25.63 14.95 -1.89
C ASN A 59 -24.61 15.89 -1.23
N GLN A 60 -23.94 15.46 -0.17
CA GLN A 60 -22.60 16.02 0.07
C GLN A 60 -21.69 15.44 -1.02
N TYR A 61 -21.53 16.19 -2.10
CA TYR A 61 -20.51 15.89 -3.10
C TYR A 61 -19.15 16.05 -2.45
N SER A 62 -18.65 14.98 -1.84
CA SER A 62 -17.24 14.88 -1.53
C SER A 62 -16.55 14.45 -2.82
N ALA A 63 -15.69 15.31 -3.36
CA ALA A 63 -14.84 14.97 -4.51
C ALA A 63 -13.75 13.94 -4.17
N ARG A 64 -13.76 13.40 -2.94
CA ARG A 64 -12.76 12.51 -2.38
C ARG A 64 -13.41 11.55 -1.39
N ALA A 65 -12.80 10.39 -1.22
CA ALA A 65 -13.06 9.49 -0.11
C ALA A 65 -13.06 10.24 1.24
N PRO A 66 -13.78 9.73 2.26
CA PRO A 66 -13.73 10.28 3.60
C PRO A 66 -12.30 10.40 4.11
N LEU A 67 -11.96 11.56 4.68
CA LEU A 67 -10.67 11.81 5.32
C LEU A 67 -10.87 12.19 6.78
N TRP A 68 -9.95 11.76 7.64
CA TRP A 68 -9.95 12.05 9.07
C TRP A 68 -8.91 13.12 9.39
N VAL A 69 -9.32 14.15 10.16
CA VAL A 69 -8.40 15.14 10.70
C VAL A 69 -7.57 14.47 11.79
N VAL A 70 -6.27 14.29 11.55
CA VAL A 70 -5.34 13.70 12.52
C VAL A 70 -4.50 14.75 13.24
N ASP A 71 -4.33 15.92 12.63
CA ASP A 71 -3.67 17.06 13.25
C ASP A 71 -4.25 18.38 12.73
N GLN A 72 -4.17 19.41 13.57
CA GLN A 72 -4.64 20.75 13.29
C GLN A 72 -3.66 21.78 13.86
N THR A 73 -3.08 22.58 12.98
CA THR A 73 -2.19 23.68 13.35
C THR A 73 -2.83 25.02 13.02
N PHE A 74 -2.92 25.91 14.02
CA PHE A 74 -3.39 27.28 13.83
C PHE A 74 -2.21 28.24 13.70
N HIS A 75 -2.25 29.11 12.69
CA HIS A 75 -1.30 30.17 12.51
C HIS A 75 -2.03 31.53 12.47
N SER A 76 -1.69 32.38 13.43
CA SER A 76 -2.25 33.73 13.56
C SER A 76 -1.14 34.75 13.38
N SER A 77 -1.25 35.58 12.34
CA SER A 77 -0.40 36.74 12.11
C SER A 77 -1.25 37.97 11.77
N ARG A 78 -0.68 39.18 11.83
CA ARG A 78 -1.44 40.41 11.57
C ARG A 78 -2.02 40.37 10.15
N GLY A 79 -3.35 40.32 10.04
CA GLY A 79 -4.08 40.29 8.77
C GLY A 79 -4.18 38.91 8.11
N ASN A 80 -3.73 37.84 8.77
CA ASN A 80 -3.87 36.47 8.24
C ASN A 80 -4.16 35.48 9.37
N LEU A 81 -5.29 34.80 9.26
CA LEU A 81 -5.63 33.64 10.08
C LEU A 81 -5.65 32.43 9.15
N SER A 82 -4.70 31.51 9.33
CA SER A 82 -4.63 30.29 8.55
C SER A 82 -4.71 29.07 9.46
N VAL A 83 -5.47 28.07 9.04
CA VAL A 83 -5.53 26.76 9.67
C VAL A 83 -4.97 25.74 8.68
N THR A 84 -4.08 24.88 9.16
CA THR A 84 -3.57 23.74 8.42
C THR A 84 -4.14 22.48 9.06
N LEU A 85 -4.87 21.69 8.26
CA LEU A 85 -5.38 20.38 8.67
C LEU A 85 -4.53 19.31 8.00
N ILE A 86 -4.05 18.34 8.78
CA ILE A 86 -3.47 17.11 8.26
C ILE A 86 -4.58 16.08 8.26
N LEU A 87 -4.87 15.57 7.07
CA LEU A 87 -5.94 14.62 6.82
C LEU A 87 -5.34 13.28 6.42
N GLN A 88 -5.93 12.18 6.89
CA GLN A 88 -5.54 10.82 6.54
C GLN A 88 -6.74 10.05 5.98
N GLY A 89 -6.51 9.18 4.99
CA GLY A 89 -7.53 8.27 4.45
C GLY A 89 -7.61 6.96 5.23
N ILE A 90 -8.54 6.08 4.82
CA ILE A 90 -8.71 4.76 5.47
C ILE A 90 -7.42 3.95 5.43
N PHE A 91 -6.72 3.90 4.30
CA PHE A 91 -5.46 3.14 4.23
C PHE A 91 -4.37 3.71 5.13
N ASP A 92 -4.25 5.04 5.27
CA ASP A 92 -3.30 5.66 6.23
C ASP A 92 -3.64 5.31 7.68
N LEU A 93 -4.92 5.09 7.99
CA LEU A 93 -5.36 4.61 9.31
C LEU A 93 -5.07 3.11 9.48
N MET A 94 -5.32 2.30 8.46
CA MET A 94 -5.01 0.85 8.48
C MET A 94 -3.50 0.57 8.57
N ASP A 95 -2.67 1.48 8.07
CA ASP A 95 -1.20 1.44 8.26
C ASP A 95 -0.78 1.62 9.73
N LYS A 96 -1.69 2.12 10.57
CA LYS A 96 -1.51 2.29 12.02
C LYS A 96 -2.24 1.22 12.85
N ASP A 97 -3.04 0.37 12.19
CA ASP A 97 -3.71 -0.77 12.82
C ASP A 97 -2.72 -1.95 12.88
N PHE A 98 -2.05 -2.11 14.02
CA PHE A 98 -1.08 -3.18 14.24
C PHE A 98 -1.74 -4.47 14.73
N ALA A 99 -1.25 -5.61 14.25
CA ALA A 99 -1.67 -6.94 14.68
C ALA A 99 -1.36 -7.18 16.18
N GLU A 100 -2.37 -7.60 16.95
CA GLU A 100 -2.26 -7.88 18.40
C GLU A 100 -1.86 -9.32 18.74
N SER A 101 -1.90 -10.22 17.76
CA SER A 101 -1.55 -11.62 17.91
C SER A 101 -1.06 -12.21 16.58
N ILE A 102 -0.51 -13.42 16.62
CA ILE A 102 -0.05 -14.13 15.42
C ILE A 102 -1.23 -14.90 14.79
N TYR A 103 -1.30 -14.89 13.47
CA TYR A 103 -2.16 -15.78 12.68
C TYR A 103 -1.32 -16.46 11.59
N THR A 104 -1.49 -17.76 11.45
CA THR A 104 -0.87 -18.54 10.39
C THR A 104 -1.99 -19.32 9.71
N GLN A 105 -2.09 -19.18 8.39
CA GLN A 105 -2.99 -20.02 7.61
C GLN A 105 -2.35 -21.41 7.45
N GLU A 106 -3.12 -22.46 7.72
CA GLU A 106 -2.62 -23.83 7.71
C GLU A 106 -2.64 -24.42 6.29
N ALA A 107 -1.82 -25.45 6.07
CA ALA A 107 -1.84 -26.17 4.80
C ALA A 107 -3.22 -26.81 4.57
N GLY A 108 -3.80 -26.56 3.41
CA GLY A 108 -5.14 -27.05 3.04
C GLY A 108 -6.31 -26.20 3.53
N ASP A 109 -6.06 -25.05 4.20
CA ASP A 109 -7.13 -24.10 4.51
C ASP A 109 -7.81 -23.62 3.22
N ALA A 110 -9.15 -23.64 3.23
CA ALA A 110 -9.96 -23.27 2.07
C ALA A 110 -10.10 -21.75 1.87
N ASN A 111 -9.52 -20.93 2.75
CA ASN A 111 -9.64 -19.48 2.69
C ASN A 111 -8.95 -18.96 1.42
N THR A 112 -9.77 -18.36 0.56
CA THR A 112 -9.32 -17.69 -0.66
C THR A 112 -8.72 -16.32 -0.34
N VAL A 113 -8.05 -15.69 -1.30
CA VAL A 113 -7.60 -14.29 -1.16
C VAL A 113 -8.77 -13.37 -0.82
N LYS A 114 -9.96 -13.59 -1.42
CA LYS A 114 -11.17 -12.81 -1.13
C LYS A 114 -11.66 -12.98 0.31
N ASP A 115 -11.65 -14.21 0.83
CA ASP A 115 -12.04 -14.48 2.22
C ASP A 115 -11.11 -13.76 3.19
N LEU A 116 -9.80 -13.85 2.96
CA LEU A 116 -8.77 -13.22 3.79
C LEU A 116 -8.83 -11.69 3.69
N LEU A 117 -8.99 -11.12 2.49
CA LEU A 117 -9.16 -9.69 2.30
C LEU A 117 -10.39 -9.17 3.07
N THR A 118 -11.49 -9.91 3.00
CA THR A 118 -12.71 -9.57 3.74
C THR A 118 -12.48 -9.65 5.24
N ALA A 119 -11.83 -10.71 5.73
CA ALA A 119 -11.55 -10.88 7.14
C ALA A 119 -10.61 -9.81 7.71
N VAL A 120 -9.57 -9.46 6.95
CA VAL A 120 -8.65 -8.37 7.29
C VAL A 120 -9.40 -7.03 7.26
N ALA A 121 -10.12 -6.69 6.19
CA ALA A 121 -10.82 -5.40 6.03
C ALA A 121 -11.99 -5.19 7.02
N GLN A 122 -12.65 -6.25 7.46
CA GLN A 122 -13.74 -6.18 8.44
C GLN A 122 -13.29 -6.39 9.89
N ALA A 123 -11.97 -6.54 10.12
CA ALA A 123 -11.39 -6.75 11.46
C ALA A 123 -11.96 -8.03 12.14
N THR A 124 -12.30 -9.04 11.35
CA THR A 124 -12.79 -10.34 11.86
C THR A 124 -11.68 -11.39 11.94
N LEU A 125 -10.53 -11.15 11.30
CA LEU A 125 -9.34 -11.95 11.50
C LEU A 125 -8.74 -11.68 12.89
N ALA A 126 -8.44 -12.75 13.65
CA ALA A 126 -8.08 -12.67 15.07
C ALA A 126 -7.01 -11.62 15.44
N PRO A 127 -5.91 -11.41 14.66
CA PRO A 127 -4.91 -10.38 14.95
C PRO A 127 -5.41 -8.94 14.92
N PHE A 128 -6.56 -8.67 14.29
CA PHE A 128 -7.04 -7.31 14.05
C PHE A 128 -8.37 -7.01 14.74
N THR A 129 -8.79 -7.82 15.72
CA THR A 129 -10.12 -7.66 16.35
C THR A 129 -10.26 -6.37 17.16
N ASN A 130 -9.14 -5.74 17.51
CA ASN A 130 -9.05 -4.43 18.15
C ASN A 130 -9.19 -3.24 17.16
N ALA A 131 -9.12 -3.48 15.85
CA ALA A 131 -9.15 -2.45 14.82
C ALA A 131 -10.58 -2.09 14.40
N LYS A 132 -10.73 -0.93 13.74
CA LYS A 132 -12.04 -0.52 13.19
C LYS A 132 -12.41 -1.39 11.98
N ALA A 133 -13.61 -1.97 11.97
CA ALA A 133 -14.14 -2.65 10.79
C ALA A 133 -14.44 -1.66 9.66
N TYR A 134 -14.02 -1.98 8.44
CA TYR A 134 -14.37 -1.24 7.22
C TYR A 134 -15.15 -2.17 6.28
N THR A 135 -16.17 -1.61 5.64
CA THR A 135 -16.87 -2.32 4.57
C THR A 135 -15.92 -2.53 3.40
N ILE A 136 -16.00 -3.70 2.77
CA ILE A 136 -15.27 -4.03 1.55
C ILE A 136 -16.28 -4.43 0.47
N THR A 137 -16.05 -3.96 -0.75
CA THR A 137 -16.87 -4.18 -1.93
C THR A 137 -15.97 -4.68 -3.06
N PHE A 138 -16.52 -5.52 -3.94
CA PHE A 138 -15.80 -6.13 -5.04
C PHE A 138 -16.50 -5.74 -6.35
N ASP A 139 -15.98 -4.71 -7.04
CA ASP A 139 -16.66 -4.10 -8.19
C ASP A 139 -16.35 -4.83 -9.50
N THR A 140 -15.08 -5.23 -9.67
CA THR A 140 -14.62 -6.00 -10.82
C THR A 140 -13.54 -6.95 -10.36
N GLU A 141 -13.84 -8.23 -10.42
CA GLU A 141 -13.02 -9.27 -9.79
C GLU A 141 -12.17 -10.01 -10.82
N ASP A 142 -10.98 -10.43 -10.43
CA ASP A 142 -10.30 -11.48 -11.19
C ASP A 142 -10.64 -12.85 -10.63
N ASN A 143 -10.40 -13.89 -11.43
CA ASN A 143 -10.67 -15.25 -11.00
C ASN A 143 -9.78 -15.67 -9.82
N LEU A 144 -8.63 -15.01 -9.60
CA LEU A 144 -7.69 -15.34 -8.54
C LEU A 144 -8.23 -14.94 -7.16
N LEU A 145 -9.05 -13.90 -7.03
CA LEU A 145 -9.71 -13.57 -5.77
C LEU A 145 -10.46 -14.77 -5.15
N ASP A 146 -11.22 -15.51 -5.97
CA ASP A 146 -12.04 -16.65 -5.52
C ASP A 146 -11.31 -18.01 -5.60
N THR A 147 -10.15 -18.09 -6.25
CA THR A 147 -9.45 -19.37 -6.49
C THR A 147 -8.08 -19.47 -5.85
N ALA A 148 -7.37 -18.36 -5.72
CA ALA A 148 -6.07 -18.30 -5.10
C ALA A 148 -6.20 -18.57 -3.60
N LYS A 149 -5.46 -19.57 -3.12
CA LYS A 149 -5.34 -19.88 -1.69
C LYS A 149 -3.89 -19.65 -1.30
N PRO A 150 -3.59 -18.60 -0.53
CA PRO A 150 -2.23 -18.33 -0.08
C PRO A 150 -1.65 -19.45 0.79
N GLY A 151 -2.49 -20.27 1.43
CA GLY A 151 -2.04 -21.41 2.24
C GLY A 151 -1.06 -20.95 3.32
N GLN A 152 0.02 -21.70 3.50
CA GLN A 152 1.04 -21.40 4.51
C GLN A 152 1.91 -20.17 4.23
N ASP A 153 1.77 -19.51 3.07
CA ASP A 153 2.51 -18.29 2.78
C ASP A 153 1.86 -17.05 3.39
N PHE A 154 0.58 -17.12 3.78
CA PHE A 154 -0.09 -16.02 4.45
C PHE A 154 0.00 -16.17 5.97
N GLU A 155 0.86 -15.34 6.56
CA GLU A 155 0.96 -15.15 8.00
C GLU A 155 0.83 -13.67 8.37
N VAL A 156 0.29 -13.46 9.58
CA VAL A 156 0.24 -12.18 10.26
C VAL A 156 1.05 -12.32 11.54
N ILE A 157 2.16 -11.60 11.63
CA ILE A 157 3.01 -11.55 12.80
C ILE A 157 2.55 -10.37 13.68
N GLU A 158 2.70 -10.51 15.00
CA GLU A 158 2.42 -9.43 15.96
C GLU A 158 3.20 -8.16 15.58
N GLY A 159 2.50 -7.03 15.48
CA GLY A 159 3.09 -5.74 15.10
C GLY A 159 3.17 -5.47 13.59
N GLU A 160 2.76 -6.40 12.70
CA GLU A 160 2.57 -6.07 11.29
C GLU A 160 1.33 -5.17 11.09
N THR A 161 1.38 -4.33 10.06
CA THR A 161 0.25 -3.43 9.76
C THR A 161 -0.82 -4.16 8.96
N ARG A 162 -2.07 -3.78 9.20
CA ARG A 162 -3.22 -4.29 8.47
C ARG A 162 -3.19 -3.93 6.99
N LEU A 163 -2.69 -2.74 6.66
CA LEU A 163 -2.54 -2.31 5.27
C LEU A 163 -1.52 -3.18 4.51
N ASP A 164 -0.41 -3.54 5.13
CA ASP A 164 0.59 -4.41 4.49
C ASP A 164 0.01 -5.79 4.17
N LYS A 165 -0.80 -6.36 5.06
CA LYS A 165 -1.49 -7.63 4.77
C LYS A 165 -2.49 -7.54 3.63
N ILE A 166 -3.19 -6.40 3.47
CA ILE A 166 -4.01 -6.16 2.27
C ILE A 166 -3.14 -6.11 1.02
N LYS A 167 -1.99 -5.43 1.05
CA LYS A 167 -1.06 -5.36 -0.10
C LYS A 167 -0.48 -6.73 -0.45
N ASP A 168 -0.14 -7.54 0.56
CA ASP A 168 0.36 -8.91 0.41
C ASP A 168 -0.69 -9.78 -0.30
N LEU A 169 -1.93 -9.74 0.18
CA LEU A 169 -3.04 -10.48 -0.43
C LEU A 169 -3.34 -10.03 -1.87
N LEU A 170 -3.36 -8.71 -2.12
CA LEU A 170 -3.55 -8.19 -3.47
C LEU A 170 -2.38 -8.54 -4.41
N ALA A 171 -1.20 -8.89 -3.88
CA ALA A 171 -0.06 -9.30 -4.69
C ALA A 171 -0.26 -10.62 -5.44
N TYR A 172 -1.19 -11.46 -5.00
CA TYR A 172 -1.59 -12.67 -5.71
C TYR A 172 -2.55 -12.39 -6.88
N THR A 173 -3.06 -11.17 -7.00
CA THR A 173 -4.16 -10.79 -7.90
C THR A 173 -3.74 -9.66 -8.84
N LYS A 174 -4.54 -9.39 -9.88
CA LYS A 174 -4.42 -8.17 -10.71
C LYS A 174 -5.23 -7.02 -10.14
N CYS A 175 -5.92 -7.22 -9.02
CA CYS A 175 -6.80 -6.24 -8.43
C CYS A 175 -6.03 -5.16 -7.66
N VAL A 176 -6.65 -3.99 -7.56
CA VAL A 176 -6.21 -2.86 -6.74
C VAL A 176 -7.33 -2.51 -5.77
N ALA A 177 -6.96 -1.91 -4.65
CA ALA A 177 -7.93 -1.40 -3.69
C ALA A 177 -7.96 0.13 -3.77
N ARG A 178 -9.16 0.71 -3.79
CA ARG A 178 -9.38 2.14 -3.60
C ARG A 178 -10.43 2.37 -2.52
N ILE A 179 -10.47 3.59 -2.00
CA ILE A 179 -11.55 4.02 -1.12
C ILE A 179 -12.47 4.91 -1.93
N GLU A 180 -13.76 4.61 -1.94
CA GLU A 180 -14.77 5.42 -2.64
C GLU A 180 -15.51 6.35 -1.67
N ALA A 181 -16.43 7.15 -2.21
CA ALA A 181 -17.17 8.17 -1.47
C ALA A 181 -18.07 7.59 -0.35
N ASP A 182 -18.43 6.32 -0.43
CA ASP A 182 -19.21 5.59 0.58
C ASP A 182 -18.38 5.18 1.81
N GLY A 183 -17.06 5.40 1.77
CA GLY A 183 -16.14 5.00 2.84
C GLY A 183 -15.88 3.50 2.91
N ALA A 184 -16.25 2.74 1.88
CA ALA A 184 -15.88 1.34 1.73
C ALA A 184 -14.54 1.20 0.99
N ILE A 185 -13.91 0.04 1.17
CA ILE A 185 -12.74 -0.40 0.40
C ILE A 185 -13.26 -1.12 -0.84
N HIS A 186 -13.05 -0.54 -2.01
CA HIS A 186 -13.43 -1.12 -3.29
C HIS A 186 -12.25 -1.88 -3.89
N ILE A 187 -12.45 -3.18 -4.13
CA ILE A 187 -11.51 -4.03 -4.85
C ILE A 187 -11.95 -4.12 -6.31
N LEU A 188 -11.05 -3.75 -7.22
CA LEU A 188 -11.31 -3.73 -8.65
C LEU A 188 -10.10 -4.13 -9.48
N SER A 189 -10.33 -4.72 -10.64
CA SER A 189 -9.30 -4.96 -11.65
C SER A 189 -9.16 -3.73 -12.56
N PRO A 190 -8.07 -2.96 -12.48
CA PRO A 190 -7.91 -1.77 -13.30
C PRO A 190 -7.81 -2.15 -14.77
N VAL A 191 -8.34 -1.30 -15.64
CA VAL A 191 -8.20 -1.48 -17.09
C VAL A 191 -6.73 -1.33 -17.45
N THR A 192 -6.16 -2.30 -18.15
CA THR A 192 -4.80 -2.18 -18.67
C THR A 192 -4.87 -2.06 -20.18
N ASP A 193 -3.79 -1.54 -20.79
CA ASP A 193 -3.70 -1.54 -22.25
C ASP A 193 -3.77 -2.98 -22.79
N GLY A 194 -3.41 -3.99 -21.99
CA GLY A 194 -3.45 -5.38 -22.40
C GLY A 194 -2.23 -5.80 -23.21
N GLU A 195 -2.08 -7.09 -23.45
CA GLU A 195 -1.04 -7.62 -24.36
C GLU A 195 -1.50 -7.53 -25.81
N THR A 196 -0.57 -7.51 -26.76
CA THR A 196 -0.95 -7.69 -28.17
C THR A 196 -1.66 -9.04 -28.32
N TRP A 197 -2.83 -9.04 -28.95
CA TRP A 197 -3.58 -10.25 -29.21
C TRP A 197 -2.71 -11.29 -29.95
N ALA A 198 -2.81 -12.54 -29.52
CA ALA A 198 -2.07 -13.66 -30.10
C ALA A 198 -3.01 -14.84 -30.39
N VAL A 199 -2.69 -15.63 -31.42
CA VAL A 199 -3.42 -16.84 -31.81
C VAL A 199 -3.27 -17.96 -30.78
N ASP A 200 -4.28 -18.84 -30.65
CA ASP A 200 -4.26 -20.06 -29.80
C ASP A 200 -3.77 -19.78 -28.36
N THR A 201 -4.07 -18.58 -27.85
CA THR A 201 -3.57 -18.09 -26.56
C THR A 201 -4.67 -18.15 -25.52
N LEU A 202 -4.33 -18.68 -24.35
CA LEU A 202 -5.23 -18.82 -23.20
C LEU A 202 -5.45 -17.46 -22.53
N TYR A 203 -6.71 -17.02 -22.48
CA TYR A 203 -7.14 -15.80 -21.80
C TYR A 203 -8.23 -16.10 -20.78
N TYR A 204 -8.20 -15.39 -19.65
CA TYR A 204 -9.22 -15.49 -18.61
C TYR A 204 -10.13 -14.27 -18.61
N VAL A 205 -11.28 -14.39 -17.94
CA VAL A 205 -12.17 -13.25 -17.73
C VAL A 205 -11.41 -12.09 -17.07
N ASN A 206 -11.69 -10.89 -17.54
CA ASN A 206 -11.02 -9.63 -17.22
C ASN A 206 -9.57 -9.52 -17.70
N ASP A 207 -9.05 -10.42 -18.54
CA ASP A 207 -7.81 -10.15 -19.26
C ASP A 207 -8.05 -9.11 -20.35
N TYR A 208 -7.03 -8.32 -20.66
CA TYR A 208 -7.10 -7.24 -21.64
C TYR A 208 -6.13 -7.52 -22.79
N VAL A 209 -6.56 -7.19 -24.01
CA VAL A 209 -5.72 -7.25 -25.21
C VAL A 209 -5.82 -5.99 -26.06
N GLN A 210 -4.76 -5.72 -26.83
CA GLN A 210 -4.76 -4.79 -27.95
C GLN A 210 -4.80 -5.55 -29.28
N PRO A 211 -5.45 -4.99 -30.31
CA PRO A 211 -5.30 -5.46 -31.67
C PRO A 211 -3.85 -5.40 -32.16
N THR A 212 -3.47 -6.27 -33.08
CA THR A 212 -2.13 -6.20 -33.74
C THR A 212 -1.95 -4.91 -34.53
N SER A 213 -3.06 -4.35 -35.03
CA SER A 213 -3.14 -3.03 -35.64
C SER A 213 -4.10 -2.15 -34.84
N PRO A 214 -3.61 -1.15 -34.07
CA PRO A 214 -4.45 -0.37 -33.16
C PRO A 214 -5.72 0.17 -33.82
N ASN A 215 -6.86 -0.09 -33.21
CA ASN A 215 -8.18 0.31 -33.70
C ASN A 215 -8.87 1.20 -32.66
N ASN A 216 -8.85 2.51 -32.87
CA ASN A 216 -9.36 3.54 -31.94
C ASN A 216 -8.70 3.60 -30.54
N ASN A 217 -7.57 2.90 -30.36
CA ASN A 217 -6.83 2.81 -29.10
C ASN A 217 -7.64 2.27 -27.92
N PHE A 218 -8.67 1.45 -28.18
CA PHE A 218 -9.39 0.75 -27.12
C PHE A 218 -8.60 -0.46 -26.62
N ALA A 219 -8.68 -0.71 -25.31
CA ALA A 219 -8.40 -2.03 -24.77
C ALA A 219 -9.65 -2.92 -24.90
N TYR A 220 -9.44 -4.21 -25.12
CA TYR A 220 -10.53 -5.17 -25.23
C TYR A 220 -10.46 -6.15 -24.07
N ARG A 221 -11.51 -6.16 -23.25
CA ARG A 221 -11.61 -7.00 -22.06
C ARG A 221 -12.30 -8.32 -22.40
N CYS A 222 -11.71 -9.44 -22.01
CA CYS A 222 -12.38 -10.73 -22.03
C CYS A 222 -13.55 -10.72 -21.03
N THR A 223 -14.78 -10.69 -21.53
CA THR A 223 -16.00 -10.64 -20.70
C THR A 223 -16.68 -11.99 -20.55
N ALA A 224 -16.35 -12.95 -21.41
CA ALA A 224 -16.77 -14.33 -21.28
C ALA A 224 -15.74 -15.24 -21.92
N SER A 225 -15.53 -16.40 -21.32
CA SER A 225 -14.73 -17.48 -21.89
C SER A 225 -15.50 -18.81 -21.73
N ALA A 226 -15.29 -19.73 -22.66
CA ALA A 226 -15.84 -21.07 -22.62
C ALA A 226 -14.76 -22.09 -23.01
N GLY A 227 -15.04 -23.38 -22.77
CA GLY A 227 -14.23 -24.51 -23.21
C GLY A 227 -12.75 -24.44 -22.78
N ASP A 228 -11.84 -24.33 -23.75
CA ASP A 228 -10.40 -24.26 -23.51
C ASP A 228 -9.89 -22.82 -23.27
N ASN A 229 -10.78 -21.83 -23.32
CA ASN A 229 -10.53 -20.41 -23.08
C ASN A 229 -9.43 -19.83 -23.99
N LYS A 230 -9.31 -20.34 -25.22
CA LYS A 230 -8.31 -19.86 -26.18
C LYS A 230 -8.89 -18.91 -27.22
N SER A 231 -8.05 -17.98 -27.67
CA SER A 231 -8.32 -17.18 -28.86
C SER A 231 -8.29 -18.02 -30.12
N HIS A 232 -8.84 -17.47 -31.19
CA HIS A 232 -8.90 -18.17 -32.46
C HIS A 232 -7.50 -18.58 -32.97
N ALA A 233 -7.40 -19.79 -33.52
CA ALA A 233 -6.12 -20.45 -33.80
C ALA A 233 -5.29 -19.86 -34.95
N ALA A 234 -5.82 -18.91 -35.74
CA ALA A 234 -5.14 -18.44 -36.95
C ALA A 234 -5.37 -16.96 -37.32
N THR A 235 -6.56 -16.43 -37.07
CA THR A 235 -6.96 -15.08 -37.51
C THR A 235 -7.51 -14.26 -36.37
N GLU A 236 -7.07 -13.00 -36.31
CA GLU A 236 -7.58 -11.99 -35.39
C GLU A 236 -9.05 -11.63 -35.72
N PRO A 237 -9.90 -11.40 -34.70
CA PRO A 237 -11.28 -10.96 -34.93
C PRO A 237 -11.34 -9.55 -35.50
N THR A 238 -12.49 -9.18 -36.10
CA THR A 238 -12.74 -7.78 -36.46
C THR A 238 -13.14 -7.00 -35.21
N TRP A 239 -12.21 -6.19 -34.71
CA TRP A 239 -12.41 -5.43 -33.48
C TRP A 239 -13.48 -4.33 -33.59
N PRO A 240 -14.43 -4.26 -32.64
CA PRO A 240 -15.40 -3.17 -32.59
C PRO A 240 -14.74 -1.80 -32.41
N THR A 241 -15.20 -0.80 -33.17
CA THR A 241 -14.69 0.58 -33.12
C THR A 241 -15.47 1.48 -32.17
N THR A 242 -16.44 0.94 -31.43
CA THR A 242 -17.32 1.67 -30.51
C THR A 242 -17.17 1.07 -29.12
N ALA A 243 -17.01 1.92 -28.10
CA ALA A 243 -16.97 1.51 -26.71
C ALA A 243 -18.21 0.66 -26.34
N GLY A 244 -18.00 -0.41 -25.57
CA GLY A 244 -19.02 -1.41 -25.25
C GLY A 244 -19.37 -2.37 -26.39
N GLY A 245 -18.79 -2.20 -27.58
CA GLY A 245 -18.95 -3.15 -28.68
C GLY A 245 -18.29 -4.50 -28.35
N THR A 246 -18.96 -5.59 -28.70
CA THR A 246 -18.49 -6.95 -28.42
C THR A 246 -18.09 -7.70 -29.68
N VAL A 247 -17.10 -8.59 -29.59
CA VAL A 247 -16.75 -9.54 -30.66
C VAL A 247 -16.45 -10.91 -30.07
N VAL A 248 -16.95 -11.95 -30.74
CA VAL A 248 -16.63 -13.35 -30.40
C VAL A 248 -15.40 -13.77 -31.20
N ASP A 249 -14.42 -14.30 -30.49
CA ASP A 249 -13.13 -14.80 -30.97
C ASP A 249 -13.00 -16.25 -30.52
N ASP A 250 -13.55 -17.15 -31.33
CA ASP A 250 -13.79 -18.55 -31.00
C ASP A 250 -14.62 -18.74 -29.71
N GLN A 251 -13.98 -19.09 -28.60
CA GLN A 251 -14.63 -19.34 -27.31
C GLN A 251 -14.55 -18.14 -26.36
N ILE A 252 -13.88 -17.07 -26.76
CA ILE A 252 -13.73 -15.84 -25.98
C ILE A 252 -14.65 -14.77 -26.54
N THR A 253 -15.32 -14.02 -25.66
CA THR A 253 -16.01 -12.78 -26.02
C THR A 253 -15.24 -11.59 -25.48
N TRP A 254 -14.81 -10.72 -26.39
CA TRP A 254 -14.14 -9.48 -26.09
C TRP A 254 -15.11 -8.30 -26.10
N THR A 255 -14.96 -7.37 -25.16
CA THR A 255 -15.71 -6.12 -25.12
C THR A 255 -14.76 -4.93 -25.16
N ALA A 256 -14.99 -3.97 -26.06
CA ALA A 256 -14.23 -2.72 -26.13
C ALA A 256 -14.48 -1.88 -24.87
N VAL A 257 -13.42 -1.50 -24.18
CA VAL A 257 -13.48 -0.79 -22.90
C VAL A 257 -13.39 0.71 -23.15
N ASP A 258 -14.32 1.47 -22.57
CA ASP A 258 -14.28 2.93 -22.66
C ASP A 258 -13.25 3.53 -21.70
N PHE A 259 -12.84 4.76 -22.00
CA PHE A 259 -12.08 5.56 -21.05
C PHE A 259 -13.04 6.15 -20.00
N HIS A 260 -12.60 6.23 -18.76
CA HIS A 260 -13.35 6.96 -17.72
C HIS A 260 -13.41 8.44 -18.09
N TYR A 261 -12.28 8.99 -18.55
CA TYR A 261 -12.17 10.37 -19.01
C TYR A 261 -11.24 10.50 -20.20
N GLU A 262 -11.60 11.38 -21.13
CA GLU A 262 -10.74 11.79 -22.25
C GLU A 262 -10.41 13.28 -22.11
N TYR A 263 -9.13 13.57 -21.90
CA TYR A 263 -8.61 14.94 -21.87
C TYR A 263 -7.96 15.25 -23.21
N LYS A 264 -8.44 16.32 -23.85
CA LYS A 264 -7.92 16.82 -25.13
C LYS A 264 -7.26 18.17 -24.91
N VAL A 265 -6.00 18.26 -25.31
CA VAL A 265 -5.24 19.52 -25.32
C VAL A 265 -5.41 20.18 -26.68
N ASN A 266 -5.53 21.51 -26.67
CA ASN A 266 -5.65 22.40 -27.83
C ASN A 266 -7.04 22.40 -28.52
N VAL A 267 -8.06 22.81 -27.76
CA VAL A 267 -9.01 23.81 -28.27
C VAL A 267 -8.20 25.10 -28.47
N SER A 268 -8.27 25.74 -29.64
CA SER A 268 -7.42 26.89 -29.99
C SER A 268 -7.38 27.97 -28.87
N GLY A 269 -6.22 28.18 -28.22
CA GLY A 269 -5.98 29.31 -27.30
C GLY A 269 -5.39 29.03 -25.90
N GLU A 270 -5.07 27.78 -25.49
CA GLU A 270 -4.65 27.47 -24.10
C GLU A 270 -3.27 26.77 -23.95
N HIS A 271 -2.78 26.71 -22.71
CA HIS A 271 -1.39 26.44 -22.25
C HIS A 271 -0.83 25.01 -22.54
N GLU A 272 0.49 24.85 -22.38
CA GLU A 272 1.20 23.55 -22.46
C GLU A 272 0.93 22.70 -21.20
N LEU A 273 0.27 21.55 -21.36
CA LEU A 273 -0.24 20.74 -20.24
C LEU A 273 0.47 19.40 -20.02
N LEU A 274 1.29 18.92 -20.97
CA LEU A 274 1.87 17.57 -20.92
C LEU A 274 3.39 17.61 -20.67
N ALA A 275 3.81 17.14 -19.49
CA ALA A 275 5.22 16.86 -19.22
C ALA A 275 5.55 15.48 -19.80
N LYS A 276 6.42 15.45 -20.81
CA LYS A 276 6.71 14.23 -21.56
C LYS A 276 7.82 13.44 -20.91
N SER A 277 7.58 12.14 -20.75
CA SER A 277 8.64 11.14 -20.86
C SER A 277 8.56 10.52 -22.25
N HIS A 278 9.59 10.73 -23.08
CA HIS A 278 9.70 10.06 -24.39
C HIS A 278 10.19 8.61 -24.25
N GLN A 279 10.62 8.21 -23.06
CA GLN A 279 11.16 6.88 -22.83
C GLN A 279 10.04 5.96 -22.36
N LYS A 280 9.87 4.83 -23.08
CA LYS A 280 9.09 3.73 -22.54
C LYS A 280 9.81 3.23 -21.27
N PRO A 281 9.08 3.07 -20.15
CA PRO A 281 9.67 2.57 -18.93
C PRO A 281 10.07 1.10 -19.13
N LEU A 282 11.27 0.77 -18.66
CA LEU A 282 11.75 -0.61 -18.63
C LEU A 282 11.16 -1.29 -17.39
N ILE A 283 10.41 -2.37 -17.59
CA ILE A 283 9.80 -3.11 -16.49
C ILE A 283 10.79 -4.16 -16.00
N MET A 284 11.16 -4.07 -14.72
CA MET A 284 12.00 -5.06 -14.06
C MET A 284 11.31 -5.55 -12.78
N PRO A 285 11.25 -6.86 -12.53
CA PRO A 285 11.64 -7.96 -13.43
C PRO A 285 10.71 -8.05 -14.68
N ASN A 286 11.26 -8.54 -15.80
CA ASN A 286 10.50 -8.80 -17.04
C ASN A 286 10.21 -10.29 -17.25
N HIS A 287 10.76 -11.17 -16.42
CA HIS A 287 10.36 -12.57 -16.29
C HIS A 287 10.05 -12.87 -14.82
N ILE A 288 8.84 -13.36 -14.56
CA ILE A 288 8.44 -13.78 -13.22
C ILE A 288 8.06 -15.24 -13.27
N THR A 289 8.67 -16.06 -12.42
CA THR A 289 8.36 -17.47 -12.27
C THR A 289 7.88 -17.73 -10.85
N TYR A 290 6.68 -18.27 -10.71
CA TYR A 290 6.20 -18.83 -9.45
C TYR A 290 6.46 -20.33 -9.44
N LYS A 291 6.97 -20.87 -8.33
CA LYS A 291 7.24 -22.30 -8.14
C LYS A 291 6.87 -22.74 -6.73
N ASN A 292 6.59 -24.03 -6.57
CA ASN A 292 6.57 -24.64 -5.24
C ASN A 292 7.90 -24.46 -4.50
N HIS A 293 7.81 -24.34 -3.18
CA HIS A 293 8.97 -24.32 -2.33
C HIS A 293 9.76 -25.64 -2.52
N PRO A 294 11.11 -25.63 -2.50
CA PRO A 294 11.91 -26.85 -2.70
C PRO A 294 11.66 -27.96 -1.66
N ASP A 295 11.01 -27.64 -0.55
CA ASP A 295 10.65 -28.59 0.51
C ASP A 295 9.27 -29.24 0.29
N ASP A 296 8.49 -28.78 -0.69
CA ASP A 296 7.19 -29.36 -1.03
C ASP A 296 7.38 -30.60 -1.92
N ASP A 297 6.53 -31.62 -1.74
CA ASP A 297 6.61 -32.87 -2.51
C ASP A 297 6.24 -32.67 -4.01
N ASP A 298 5.42 -31.66 -4.30
CA ASP A 298 4.96 -31.33 -5.65
C ASP A 298 5.86 -30.30 -6.33
N ALA A 299 6.04 -30.40 -7.65
CA ALA A 299 6.94 -29.55 -8.44
C ALA A 299 6.20 -28.71 -9.48
N PHE A 300 5.23 -27.90 -9.04
CA PHE A 300 4.50 -27.00 -9.94
C PHE A 300 5.27 -25.71 -10.20
N SER A 301 5.11 -25.17 -11.42
CA SER A 301 5.70 -23.89 -11.82
C SER A 301 4.93 -23.20 -12.94
N GLY A 302 4.92 -21.87 -12.93
CA GLY A 302 4.42 -21.07 -14.04
C GLY A 302 5.24 -19.80 -14.24
N THR A 303 5.49 -19.44 -15.49
CA THR A 303 6.31 -18.27 -15.85
C THR A 303 5.54 -17.35 -16.77
N ALA A 304 5.55 -16.06 -16.46
CA ALA A 304 5.09 -15.01 -17.34
C ALA A 304 6.28 -14.13 -17.75
N GLU A 305 6.14 -13.47 -18.90
CA GLU A 305 7.14 -12.61 -19.50
C GLU A 305 6.49 -11.33 -20.01
N PHE A 306 7.21 -10.22 -19.94
CA PHE A 306 6.86 -8.98 -20.64
C PHE A 306 7.82 -8.72 -21.80
N THR A 307 7.45 -9.23 -22.98
CA THR A 307 8.27 -9.27 -24.20
C THR A 307 8.83 -7.90 -24.61
N ASP A 308 8.01 -6.84 -24.52
CA ASP A 308 8.42 -5.46 -24.81
C ASP A 308 9.66 -5.00 -24.02
N SER A 309 9.89 -5.56 -22.82
CA SER A 309 11.09 -5.29 -22.00
C SER A 309 12.14 -6.40 -22.07
N SER A 310 11.76 -7.67 -22.19
CA SER A 310 12.71 -8.79 -22.26
C SER A 310 13.39 -8.95 -23.61
N ASP A 311 12.77 -8.50 -24.71
CA ASP A 311 13.38 -8.47 -26.03
C ASP A 311 14.50 -7.42 -26.16
N ILE A 312 14.62 -6.50 -25.19
CA ILE A 312 15.70 -5.53 -25.15
C ILE A 312 17.00 -6.24 -24.76
N THR A 313 18.00 -6.17 -25.65
CA THR A 313 19.30 -6.82 -25.46
C THR A 313 19.95 -6.40 -24.12
N ASP A 314 20.45 -7.39 -23.39
CA ASP A 314 21.11 -7.23 -22.08
C ASP A 314 20.23 -6.64 -20.95
N GLN A 315 18.90 -6.67 -21.09
CA GLN A 315 17.96 -6.20 -20.05
C GLN A 315 17.06 -7.31 -19.49
N GLU A 316 17.45 -8.58 -19.65
CA GLU A 316 16.70 -9.71 -19.09
C GLU A 316 16.88 -9.80 -17.57
N HIS A 317 15.78 -9.70 -16.82
CA HIS A 317 15.75 -9.78 -15.37
C HIS A 317 14.67 -10.76 -14.90
N ARG A 318 15.13 -11.88 -14.35
CA ARG A 318 14.29 -12.97 -13.84
C ARG A 318 14.09 -12.84 -12.34
N LEU A 319 12.84 -12.96 -11.90
CA LEU A 319 12.46 -13.15 -10.50
C LEU A 319 11.82 -14.52 -10.36
N THR A 320 12.30 -15.32 -9.41
CA THR A 320 11.62 -16.56 -8.99
C THR A 320 11.03 -16.35 -7.61
N VAL A 321 9.73 -16.55 -7.49
CA VAL A 321 8.99 -16.52 -6.23
C VAL A 321 8.63 -17.94 -5.87
N PHE A 322 8.99 -18.33 -4.65
CA PHE A 322 8.61 -19.64 -4.09
C PHE A 322 7.34 -19.45 -3.28
N ILE A 323 6.35 -20.30 -3.53
CA ILE A 323 5.08 -20.37 -2.81
C ILE A 323 4.97 -21.75 -2.17
N LYS A 324 4.46 -21.82 -0.95
CA LYS A 324 4.04 -23.09 -0.33
C LYS A 324 2.66 -23.47 -0.86
N ASP A 325 2.50 -24.71 -1.29
CA ASP A 325 1.21 -25.26 -1.75
C ASP A 325 0.66 -24.66 -3.07
N LEU A 326 1.49 -24.43 -4.09
CA LEU A 326 0.96 -24.08 -5.43
C LEU A 326 0.16 -25.26 -5.99
N GLU A 327 -1.11 -25.04 -6.34
CA GLU A 327 -2.01 -26.15 -6.71
C GLU A 327 -1.76 -26.72 -8.12
N SER A 328 -1.20 -25.94 -9.04
CA SER A 328 -0.90 -26.37 -10.41
C SER A 328 -0.02 -25.37 -11.16
N ASP A 329 0.57 -25.82 -12.28
CA ASP A 329 1.30 -24.94 -13.21
C ASP A 329 0.42 -23.79 -13.75
N ALA A 330 -0.87 -24.05 -13.95
CA ALA A 330 -1.82 -23.05 -14.42
C ALA A 330 -2.04 -21.93 -13.38
N VAL A 331 -2.14 -22.28 -12.10
CA VAL A 331 -2.23 -21.31 -11.00
C VAL A 331 -0.92 -20.52 -10.89
N GLY A 332 0.24 -21.18 -10.98
CA GLY A 332 1.54 -20.50 -11.00
C GLY A 332 1.69 -19.51 -12.15
N LEU A 333 1.19 -19.86 -13.33
CA LEU A 333 1.19 -18.98 -14.50
C LEU A 333 0.26 -17.78 -14.27
N ALA A 334 -0.92 -18.00 -13.68
CA ALA A 334 -1.86 -16.94 -13.36
C ALA A 334 -1.27 -15.94 -12.34
N TYR A 335 -0.61 -16.41 -11.28
CA TYR A 335 0.14 -15.54 -10.36
C TYR A 335 1.24 -14.75 -11.05
N ALA A 336 2.03 -15.40 -11.92
CA ALA A 336 3.09 -14.72 -12.67
C ALA A 336 2.51 -13.61 -13.58
N ARG A 337 1.41 -13.88 -14.27
CA ARG A 337 0.71 -12.91 -15.12
C ARG A 337 0.15 -11.74 -14.32
N ALA A 338 -0.51 -12.02 -13.20
CA ALA A 338 -1.05 -10.99 -12.30
C ALA A 338 0.07 -10.07 -11.79
N HIS A 339 1.20 -10.64 -11.36
CA HIS A 339 2.36 -9.86 -10.90
C HIS A 339 2.92 -8.97 -12.01
N ILE A 340 3.14 -9.49 -13.22
CA ILE A 340 3.63 -8.69 -14.35
C ILE A 340 2.62 -7.58 -14.72
N GLN A 341 1.33 -7.87 -14.76
CA GLN A 341 0.30 -6.87 -15.05
C GLN A 341 0.29 -5.75 -14.02
N ARG A 342 0.46 -6.07 -12.73
CA ARG A 342 0.59 -5.06 -11.68
C ARG A 342 1.81 -4.18 -11.88
N LEU A 343 2.96 -4.76 -12.24
CA LEU A 343 4.15 -3.97 -12.58
C LEU A 343 3.86 -3.07 -13.80
N ARG A 344 3.24 -3.59 -14.85
CA ARG A 344 2.85 -2.79 -16.04
C ARG A 344 1.99 -1.59 -15.65
N HIS A 345 0.99 -1.81 -14.81
CA HIS A 345 0.15 -0.74 -14.26
C HIS A 345 0.96 0.30 -13.49
N GLN A 346 1.85 -0.15 -12.60
CA GLN A 346 2.69 0.73 -11.78
C GLN A 346 3.73 1.51 -12.60
N PHE A 347 4.24 0.93 -13.69
CA PHE A 347 5.24 1.56 -14.54
C PHE A 347 4.65 2.44 -15.63
N GLN A 348 3.33 2.63 -15.73
CA GLN A 348 2.78 3.63 -16.64
C GLN A 348 3.38 5.02 -16.34
N SER A 349 3.64 5.80 -17.38
CA SER A 349 4.32 7.08 -17.24
C SER A 349 3.66 8.18 -18.05
N GLY A 350 3.83 9.40 -17.56
CA GLY A 350 3.22 10.60 -18.11
C GLY A 350 2.45 11.34 -17.03
N SER A 351 2.41 12.66 -17.17
CA SER A 351 1.59 13.51 -16.31
C SER A 351 0.97 14.63 -17.12
N ALA A 352 -0.16 15.11 -16.63
CA ALA A 352 -0.87 16.23 -17.22
C ALA A 352 -1.40 17.17 -16.14
N GLU A 353 -1.27 18.47 -16.38
CA GLU A 353 -2.08 19.47 -15.68
C GLU A 353 -3.41 19.59 -16.43
N VAL A 354 -4.53 19.41 -15.73
CA VAL A 354 -5.88 19.47 -16.31
C VAL A 354 -6.77 20.39 -15.47
N PRO A 355 -7.87 20.91 -16.03
CA PRO A 355 -8.93 21.52 -15.22
C PRO A 355 -9.39 20.55 -14.13
N ILE A 356 -9.82 21.08 -12.99
CA ILE A 356 -10.30 20.23 -11.88
C ILE A 356 -11.48 19.39 -12.35
N ASN A 357 -11.28 18.08 -12.38
CA ASN A 357 -12.31 17.09 -12.57
C ASN A 357 -12.61 16.42 -11.22
N LEU A 358 -13.76 16.73 -10.62
CA LEU A 358 -14.12 16.21 -9.30
C LEU A 358 -14.44 14.71 -9.30
N GLY A 359 -14.71 14.11 -10.47
CA GLY A 359 -14.92 12.68 -10.60
C GLY A 359 -13.66 11.90 -10.96
N GLN A 360 -12.51 12.56 -11.09
CA GLN A 360 -11.25 11.91 -11.42
C GLN A 360 -10.64 11.27 -10.18
N GLU A 361 -10.53 9.94 -10.21
CA GLU A 361 -10.03 9.12 -9.12
C GLU A 361 -8.71 8.45 -9.51
N THR A 362 -8.06 7.83 -8.51
CA THR A 362 -6.95 6.91 -8.75
C THR A 362 -7.48 5.61 -9.36
N HIS A 363 -6.68 5.01 -10.23
CA HIS A 363 -6.97 3.81 -11.03
C HIS A 363 -7.98 4.01 -12.17
N ASP A 364 -8.49 5.22 -12.38
CA ASP A 364 -9.26 5.54 -13.57
C ASP A 364 -8.39 5.45 -14.83
N TYR A 365 -8.89 4.72 -15.80
CA TYR A 365 -8.29 4.59 -17.12
C TYR A 365 -8.64 5.80 -17.99
N ILE A 366 -7.64 6.61 -18.32
CA ILE A 366 -7.83 7.87 -19.01
C ILE A 366 -7.06 7.92 -20.33
N LYS A 367 -7.52 8.81 -21.20
CA LYS A 367 -6.86 9.14 -22.46
C LYS A 367 -6.47 10.61 -22.47
N LEU A 368 -5.20 10.90 -22.71
CA LEU A 368 -4.62 12.22 -22.85
C LEU A 368 -4.20 12.42 -24.31
N THR A 369 -4.78 13.38 -25.01
CA THR A 369 -4.45 13.66 -26.41
C THR A 369 -3.83 15.06 -26.54
N ASP A 370 -2.62 15.17 -27.10
CA ASP A 370 -2.01 16.44 -27.51
C ASP A 370 -1.97 16.55 -29.03
N SER A 371 -2.99 17.23 -29.57
CA SER A 371 -3.15 17.40 -31.02
C SER A 371 -2.05 18.25 -31.68
N ARG A 372 -1.30 19.05 -30.92
CA ARG A 372 -0.23 19.91 -31.45
C ARG A 372 0.97 19.09 -31.91
N GLU A 373 1.21 17.99 -31.23
CA GLU A 373 2.34 17.11 -31.48
C GLU A 373 1.94 15.74 -32.02
N SER A 374 0.63 15.52 -32.18
CA SER A 374 0.09 14.21 -32.53
C SER A 374 0.51 13.12 -31.52
N ASP A 375 0.59 13.50 -30.23
CA ASP A 375 0.92 12.57 -29.14
C ASP A 375 -0.35 12.12 -28.41
N LEU A 376 -0.30 10.90 -27.92
CA LEU A 376 -1.38 10.21 -27.25
C LEU A 376 -0.80 9.43 -26.07
N ARG A 377 -1.35 9.64 -24.88
CA ARG A 377 -1.05 8.82 -23.71
C ARG A 377 -2.33 8.20 -23.19
N ILE A 378 -2.22 6.93 -22.85
CA ILE A 378 -3.29 6.14 -22.27
C ILE A 378 -2.70 5.43 -21.07
N GLY A 379 -3.46 5.37 -19.99
CA GLY A 379 -3.06 4.69 -18.78
C GLY A 379 -3.97 5.02 -17.63
N ASN A 380 -3.68 4.40 -16.50
CA ASN A 380 -4.41 4.61 -15.27
C ASN A 380 -3.77 5.72 -14.46
N VAL A 381 -4.62 6.56 -13.87
CA VAL A 381 -4.19 7.60 -12.95
C VAL A 381 -3.68 6.96 -11.66
N GLY A 382 -2.38 7.05 -11.37
CA GLY A 382 -1.87 6.59 -10.07
C GLY A 382 -1.71 7.71 -9.05
N HIS A 383 -1.79 8.98 -9.49
CA HIS A 383 -1.74 10.11 -8.58
C HIS A 383 -2.59 11.29 -9.07
N THR A 384 -3.31 11.92 -8.14
CA THR A 384 -4.03 13.17 -8.37
C THR A 384 -3.66 14.21 -7.33
N LYS A 385 -3.49 15.46 -7.78
CA LYS A 385 -3.27 16.61 -6.89
C LYS A 385 -4.07 17.81 -7.37
N ALA A 386 -5.17 18.08 -6.68
CA ALA A 386 -5.96 19.28 -6.88
C ALA A 386 -5.34 20.46 -6.12
N THR A 387 -5.18 21.61 -6.79
CA THR A 387 -4.80 22.88 -6.19
C THR A 387 -5.94 23.88 -6.41
N VAL A 388 -6.56 24.30 -5.32
CA VAL A 388 -7.64 25.30 -5.31
C VAL A 388 -7.20 26.48 -4.45
N GLY A 389 -7.13 27.68 -5.05
CA GLY A 389 -6.85 28.90 -4.30
C GLY A 389 -6.35 30.06 -5.17
N ARG A 390 -6.56 31.30 -4.72
CA ARG A 390 -6.14 32.54 -5.43
C ARG A 390 -6.61 32.63 -6.90
N GLY A 391 -7.78 32.07 -7.20
CA GLY A 391 -8.31 32.01 -8.57
C GLY A 391 -7.70 30.91 -9.44
N ILE A 392 -6.81 30.08 -8.89
CA ILE A 392 -6.24 28.92 -9.56
C ILE A 392 -7.10 27.70 -9.25
N TRP A 393 -7.51 26.99 -10.31
CA TRP A 393 -8.27 25.76 -10.26
C TRP A 393 -7.62 24.76 -11.21
N ARG A 394 -6.73 23.94 -10.68
CA ARG A 394 -5.99 22.96 -11.47
C ARG A 394 -5.86 21.62 -10.77
N MET A 395 -5.74 20.57 -11.54
CA MET A 395 -5.47 19.22 -11.08
C MET A 395 -4.26 18.69 -11.83
N LEU A 396 -3.26 18.22 -11.11
CA LEU A 396 -2.17 17.42 -11.67
C LEU A 396 -2.59 15.95 -11.64
N LEU A 397 -2.46 15.27 -12.77
CA LEU A 397 -2.61 13.83 -12.90
C LEU A 397 -1.25 13.24 -13.26
N ALA A 398 -0.91 12.11 -12.65
CA ALA A 398 0.19 11.27 -13.11
C ALA A 398 -0.29 9.84 -13.31
N LEU A 399 0.19 9.22 -14.39
CA LEU A 399 -0.06 7.82 -14.70
C LEU A 399 0.90 6.93 -13.91
N GLY A 400 0.44 5.74 -13.52
CA GLY A 400 1.25 4.75 -12.79
C GLY A 400 1.66 5.18 -11.37
N ASP A 401 2.49 4.37 -10.71
CA ASP A 401 3.00 4.67 -9.36
C ASP A 401 4.13 5.70 -9.44
N ILE A 402 3.87 6.87 -8.87
CA ILE A 402 4.82 8.00 -8.80
C ILE A 402 6.15 7.65 -8.09
N ARG A 403 6.18 6.60 -7.27
CA ARG A 403 7.39 6.16 -6.55
C ARG A 403 8.33 5.33 -7.43
N LEU A 404 7.78 4.58 -8.38
CA LEU A 404 8.54 3.62 -9.19
C LEU A 404 9.03 4.21 -10.52
N GLY A 405 8.28 5.13 -11.13
CA GLY A 405 8.61 5.70 -12.45
C GLY A 405 9.73 6.74 -12.48
N GLY A 406 10.60 6.78 -11.46
CA GLY A 406 11.61 7.83 -11.30
C GLY A 406 10.93 9.16 -10.98
N PHE A 407 10.83 9.48 -9.69
CA PHE A 407 10.15 10.66 -9.16
C PHE A 407 10.46 11.99 -9.90
N LEU A 408 11.66 12.10 -10.49
CA LEU A 408 12.11 13.28 -11.25
C LEU A 408 11.53 13.37 -12.67
N GLY A 409 11.17 12.26 -13.31
CA GLY A 409 10.65 12.24 -14.69
C GLY A 409 9.13 12.40 -14.82
N LEU A 410 8.39 12.25 -13.72
CA LEU A 410 6.92 12.27 -13.69
C LEU A 410 6.33 13.61 -13.26
N LEU A 411 7.12 14.47 -12.61
CA LEU A 411 6.63 15.75 -12.12
C LEU A 411 6.83 16.86 -13.15
N PRO A 412 5.91 17.83 -13.24
CA PRO A 412 6.18 19.04 -14.00
C PRO A 412 7.49 19.66 -13.53
N ALA A 413 8.30 20.17 -14.46
CA ALA A 413 9.67 20.64 -14.19
C ALA A 413 9.78 21.64 -13.01
N GLN A 414 8.69 22.36 -12.68
CA GLN A 414 8.65 23.27 -11.54
C GLN A 414 8.57 22.56 -10.17
N GLU A 415 7.86 21.44 -10.06
CA GLU A 415 7.81 20.67 -8.81
C GLU A 415 9.06 19.80 -8.64
N GLU A 416 9.64 19.34 -9.76
CA GLU A 416 10.90 18.59 -9.76
C GLU A 416 12.02 19.36 -9.02
N ALA A 417 12.14 20.67 -9.25
CA ALA A 417 13.11 21.51 -8.57
C ALA A 417 12.83 21.59 -7.05
N ALA A 418 11.58 21.83 -6.66
CA ALA A 418 11.20 21.97 -5.26
C ALA A 418 11.44 20.67 -4.47
N ILE A 419 11.16 19.52 -5.06
CA ILE A 419 11.36 18.24 -4.36
C ILE A 419 12.81 17.79 -4.41
N ARG A 420 13.55 18.08 -5.48
CA ARG A 420 15.00 17.87 -5.51
C ARG A 420 15.69 18.64 -4.38
N ASP A 421 15.22 19.86 -4.09
CA ASP A 421 15.74 20.65 -2.98
C ASP A 421 15.30 20.09 -1.61
N PHE A 422 14.06 19.63 -1.47
CA PHE A 422 13.60 18.93 -0.27
C PHE A 422 14.40 17.65 0.02
N LEU A 423 14.66 16.81 -0.99
CA LEU A 423 15.44 15.58 -0.85
C LEU A 423 16.89 15.87 -0.48
N LYS A 424 17.50 16.92 -1.05
CA LYS A 424 18.83 17.38 -0.62
C LYS A 424 18.83 17.79 0.85
N GLN A 425 17.83 18.57 1.27
CA GLN A 425 17.71 19.02 2.66
C GLN A 425 17.53 17.83 3.61
N SER A 426 16.64 16.89 3.28
CA SER A 426 16.40 15.69 4.09
C SER A 426 17.64 14.80 4.19
N ASN A 427 18.40 14.63 3.10
CA ASN A 427 19.67 13.89 3.12
C ASN A 427 20.73 14.58 3.98
N GLU A 428 20.81 15.92 3.93
CA GLU A 428 21.70 16.67 4.81
C GLU A 428 21.33 16.51 6.29
N ASP A 429 20.04 16.53 6.61
CA ASP A 429 19.56 16.36 7.98
C ASP A 429 19.77 14.93 8.50
N LEU A 430 19.56 13.90 7.65
CA LEU A 430 19.89 12.52 7.98
C LEU A 430 21.40 12.37 8.26
N LEU A 431 22.26 12.95 7.42
CA LEU A 431 23.71 12.94 7.63
C LEU A 431 24.12 13.69 8.90
N ARG A 432 23.40 14.76 9.28
CA ARG A 432 23.62 15.44 10.58
C ARG A 432 23.25 14.52 11.74
N GLU A 433 22.14 13.82 11.65
CA GLU A 433 21.68 12.92 12.71
C GLU A 433 22.60 11.70 12.86
N THR A 434 23.04 11.08 11.75
CA THR A 434 24.05 10.00 11.79
C THR A 434 25.35 10.47 12.43
N ARG A 435 25.81 11.70 12.14
CA ARG A 435 26.98 12.28 12.80
C ARG A 435 26.75 12.46 14.31
N ARG A 436 25.58 12.95 14.71
CA ARG A 436 25.21 13.09 16.13
C ARG A 436 25.25 11.76 16.86
N VAL A 437 24.63 10.71 16.32
CA VAL A 437 24.63 9.37 16.93
C VAL A 437 26.03 8.77 17.01
N ASN A 438 26.84 8.91 15.96
CA ASN A 438 28.23 8.45 15.98
C ASN A 438 29.08 9.18 17.05
N ASP A 439 28.85 10.49 17.23
CA ASP A 439 29.50 11.25 18.29
C ASP A 439 29.03 10.80 19.68
N GLU A 440 27.74 10.51 19.87
CA GLU A 440 27.21 9.99 21.13
C GLU A 440 27.76 8.59 21.47
N MET A 441 27.88 7.71 20.48
CA MET A 441 28.51 6.39 20.64
C MET A 441 29.98 6.53 21.01
N ARG A 442 30.72 7.44 20.36
CA ARG A 442 32.12 7.72 20.67
C ARG A 442 32.29 8.24 22.10
N ILE A 443 31.47 9.21 22.52
CA ILE A 443 31.49 9.75 23.89
C ILE A 443 31.19 8.64 24.90
N THR A 444 30.23 7.77 24.63
CA THR A 444 29.88 6.65 25.52
C THR A 444 31.03 5.65 25.64
N ALA A 445 31.71 5.34 24.54
CA ALA A 445 32.90 4.49 24.54
C ALA A 445 34.06 5.12 25.33
N GLU A 446 34.33 6.42 25.15
CA GLU A 446 35.35 7.16 25.91
C GLU A 446 35.04 7.20 27.41
N LEU A 447 33.76 7.37 27.79
CA LEU A 447 33.32 7.33 29.19
C LEU A 447 33.48 5.93 29.80
N GLN A 448 33.18 4.88 29.05
CA GLN A 448 33.35 3.50 29.49
C GLN A 448 34.84 3.15 29.67
N GLU A 449 35.71 3.58 28.75
CA GLU A 449 37.16 3.43 28.87
C GLU A 449 37.72 4.21 30.07
N ALA A 450 37.27 5.46 30.28
CA ALA A 450 37.65 6.26 31.44
C ALA A 450 37.21 5.63 32.77
N ALA A 451 36.01 5.05 32.82
CA ALA A 451 35.50 4.33 33.99
C ALA A 451 36.32 3.07 34.28
N GLN A 452 36.66 2.29 33.25
CA GLN A 452 37.54 1.12 33.37
C GLN A 452 38.94 1.53 33.85
N ALA A 453 39.54 2.56 33.28
CA ALA A 453 40.84 3.09 33.73
C ALA A 453 40.80 3.58 35.18
N ALA A 454 39.69 4.17 35.63
CA ALA A 454 39.50 4.55 37.03
C ALA A 454 39.42 3.33 37.97
N GLN A 455 38.71 2.27 37.57
CA GLN A 455 38.64 1.01 38.32
C GLN A 455 40.02 0.34 38.43
N VAL A 456 40.78 0.27 37.33
CA VAL A 456 42.14 -0.27 37.31
C VAL A 456 43.05 0.50 38.28
N ARG A 457 43.03 1.84 38.25
CA ARG A 457 43.82 2.66 39.19
C ARG A 457 43.42 2.45 40.65
N LYS A 458 42.14 2.20 40.95
CA LYS A 458 41.68 1.86 42.31
C LYS A 458 42.20 0.48 42.74
N ALA A 459 42.13 -0.52 41.86
CA ALA A 459 42.65 -1.86 42.11
C ALA A 459 44.16 -1.86 42.34
N GLU A 460 44.93 -1.11 41.53
CA GLU A 460 46.39 -0.98 41.71
C GLU A 460 46.76 -0.34 43.06
N ARG A 461 46.01 0.67 43.52
CA ARG A 461 46.22 1.28 44.84
C ARG A 461 45.92 0.30 45.97
N ALA A 462 44.82 -0.45 45.88
CA ALA A 462 44.49 -1.51 46.84
C ALA A 462 45.60 -2.57 46.90
N LEU A 463 46.08 -3.03 45.74
CA LEU A 463 47.17 -4.01 45.66
C LEU A 463 48.48 -3.49 46.29
N ARG A 464 48.83 -2.21 46.08
CA ARG A 464 50.01 -1.60 46.73
C ARG A 464 49.86 -1.55 48.26
N ARG A 465 48.67 -1.22 48.78
CA ARG A 465 48.40 -1.21 50.23
C ARG A 465 48.49 -2.61 50.83
N PHE A 466 47.94 -3.60 50.13
CA PHE A 466 48.02 -5.00 50.54
C PHE A 466 49.49 -5.48 50.61
N ARG A 467 50.29 -5.19 49.58
CA ARG A 467 51.73 -5.50 49.57
C ARG A 467 52.52 -4.81 50.68
N ALA A 468 52.01 -3.69 51.21
CA ALA A 468 52.59 -2.99 52.35
C ALA A 468 52.10 -3.53 53.72
N GLY A 469 51.35 -4.64 53.76
CA GLY A 469 50.84 -5.26 54.98
C GLY A 469 49.62 -4.57 55.59
N GLN A 470 48.95 -3.67 54.85
CA GLN A 470 47.74 -3.01 55.34
C GLN A 470 46.50 -3.87 55.12
N THR A 471 45.58 -3.88 56.09
CA THR A 471 44.28 -4.54 55.95
C THR A 471 43.43 -3.82 54.89
N LEU A 472 42.92 -4.59 53.92
CA LEU A 472 42.03 -4.08 52.88
C LEU A 472 40.60 -3.97 53.37
N THR A 473 39.87 -2.97 52.86
CA THR A 473 38.43 -2.87 53.06
C THR A 473 37.67 -3.92 52.24
N ARG A 474 36.42 -4.21 52.62
CA ARG A 474 35.55 -5.14 51.87
C ARG A 474 35.31 -4.69 50.42
N GLU A 475 35.28 -3.38 50.18
CA GLU A 475 35.14 -2.78 48.85
C GLU A 475 36.41 -2.98 48.00
N GLU A 476 37.60 -2.80 48.58
CA GLU A 476 38.88 -3.07 47.91
C GLU A 476 39.06 -4.56 47.57
N LEU A 477 38.64 -5.46 48.47
CA LEU A 477 38.62 -6.90 48.20
C LEU A 477 37.64 -7.26 47.07
N SER A 478 36.48 -6.60 47.02
CA SER A 478 35.51 -6.79 45.93
C SER A 478 36.06 -6.31 44.58
N LEU A 479 36.77 -5.18 44.57
CA LEU A 479 37.41 -4.65 43.36
C LEU A 479 38.49 -5.59 42.81
N LEU A 480 39.25 -6.25 43.67
CA LEU A 480 40.25 -7.24 43.26
C LEU A 480 39.62 -8.53 42.71
N ARG A 481 38.43 -8.91 43.19
CA ARG A 481 37.70 -10.11 42.73
C ARG A 481 36.95 -9.92 41.42
N THR A 482 36.79 -8.69 40.93
CA THR A 482 36.04 -8.42 39.71
C THR A 482 36.96 -8.63 38.50
N PRO A 483 36.68 -9.55 37.57
CA PRO A 483 37.56 -9.84 36.45
C PRO A 483 37.60 -8.65 35.47
N LEU A 484 38.64 -7.83 35.57
CA LEU A 484 38.82 -6.64 34.75
C LEU A 484 39.51 -6.96 33.43
N THR A 485 38.76 -7.33 32.38
CA THR A 485 39.22 -7.39 30.96
C THR A 485 40.45 -8.31 30.70
N PRO A 486 40.93 -8.49 29.44
CA PRO A 486 42.10 -9.34 29.14
C PRO A 486 43.39 -8.92 29.87
N ALA A 487 43.54 -7.64 30.24
CA ALA A 487 44.64 -7.16 31.09
C ALA A 487 44.53 -7.67 32.55
N GLY A 488 43.33 -8.01 33.02
CA GLY A 488 43.07 -8.56 34.35
C GLY A 488 43.58 -9.99 34.54
N LYS A 489 43.96 -10.70 33.47
CA LYS A 489 44.60 -12.02 33.57
C LYS A 489 45.94 -11.97 34.31
N GLU A 490 46.69 -10.88 34.17
CA GLU A 490 47.94 -10.71 34.94
C GLU A 490 47.69 -10.38 36.41
N LEU A 491 46.63 -9.63 36.71
CA LEU A 491 46.20 -9.39 38.09
C LEU A 491 45.70 -10.67 38.77
N PHE A 492 44.99 -11.53 38.03
CA PHE A 492 44.55 -12.84 38.52
C PHE A 492 45.74 -13.77 38.84
N ARG A 493 46.83 -13.70 38.06
CA ARG A 493 48.07 -14.43 38.36
C ARG A 493 48.68 -13.95 39.68
N VAL A 494 48.82 -12.64 39.86
CA VAL A 494 49.35 -12.03 41.09
C VAL A 494 48.45 -12.31 42.30
N GLN A 495 47.13 -12.37 42.11
CA GLN A 495 46.20 -12.70 43.18
C GLN A 495 46.32 -14.16 43.61
N ARG A 496 46.46 -15.08 42.65
CA ARG A 496 46.72 -16.50 42.96
C ARG A 496 48.03 -16.67 43.74
N GLU A 497 49.07 -15.95 43.34
CA GLU A 497 50.36 -15.92 44.08
C GLU A 497 50.21 -15.35 45.51
N ALA A 498 49.34 -14.37 45.71
CA ALA A 498 49.07 -13.80 47.03
C ALA A 498 48.22 -14.71 47.93
N GLU A 499 47.25 -15.43 47.36
CA GLU A 499 46.43 -16.42 48.06
C GLU A 499 47.28 -17.63 48.47
N GLU A 500 48.13 -18.13 47.55
CA GLU A 500 49.11 -19.19 47.83
C GLU A 500 50.10 -18.76 48.93
N ALA A 501 50.53 -17.49 48.97
CA ALA A 501 51.43 -16.98 50.01
C ALA A 501 50.75 -16.83 51.38
N ASN A 502 49.46 -16.49 51.43
CA ASN A 502 48.71 -16.41 52.69
C ASN A 502 48.38 -17.80 53.25
N GLU A 503 48.03 -18.78 52.40
CA GLU A 503 47.88 -20.17 52.84
C GLU A 503 49.19 -20.74 53.41
N ALA A 504 50.34 -20.34 52.87
CA ALA A 504 51.65 -20.73 53.40
C ALA A 504 51.97 -20.11 54.77
N LEU A 505 51.35 -18.98 55.12
CA LEU A 505 51.51 -18.29 56.41
C LEU A 505 50.61 -18.87 57.52
N ASP A 506 49.46 -19.44 57.15
CA ASP A 506 48.51 -20.10 58.07
C ASP A 506 48.78 -21.61 58.25
N ALA A 507 49.76 -22.17 57.54
CA ALA A 507 50.20 -23.54 57.75
C ALA A 507 50.82 -23.67 59.16
N PRO A 508 50.37 -24.63 60.00
CA PRO A 508 50.93 -24.81 61.33
C PRO A 508 52.41 -25.15 61.22
N LEU A 509 53.26 -24.37 61.92
CA LEU A 509 54.69 -24.65 62.07
C LEU A 509 54.86 -26.06 62.67
N GLY A 510 55.23 -27.01 61.82
CA GLY A 510 55.65 -28.35 62.20
C GLY A 510 57.02 -28.34 62.85
#